data_AF-A0A1N7IC90-F1
#
_entry.id   AF-A0A1N7IC90-F1
#
_cell.length_a   1.000
_cell.length_b   1.000
_cell.length_c   1.000
_cell.angle_alpha   90.00
_cell.angle_beta   90.00
_cell.angle_gamma   90.00
#
_symmetry.space_group_name_H-M   'P 1'
#
loop_
_entity.id
_entity.type
_entity.pdbx_description
1 polymer ?
#
loop_
_entity_poly.entity_id
_entity_poly.type
_entity_poly.pdbx_seq_one_letter_code
_entity_poly.pdbx_strand_id
1 'polypeptide(L)'
;MDYAFYLKEFNTAIEVIPKEEFERCSLEVAIDIVLESAALKVYKPEWSGDLKSPLDATGRIFFSIWISDQSIKEGKVYYNIHALKVRTLKNYSISSRKFAQDFRNEFVKYQKDWPNVSVEYGPLTLMQGWVDLKIENLQENVQKLVRNFFKVSSIIDRVLAQYKKDKI
;
A
#
# COMPACT_ATOMS: atom_id res chain seq x y z
N MET A 1 14.96 -8.28 -15.40
CA MET A 1 13.53 -8.63 -15.24
C MET A 1 12.75 -8.36 -16.52
N ASP A 2 11.75 -9.18 -16.86
CA ASP A 2 10.77 -8.84 -17.90
C ASP A 2 9.67 -7.93 -17.33
N TYR A 3 9.90 -6.61 -17.38
CA TYR A 3 8.93 -5.64 -16.88
C TYR A 3 7.58 -5.72 -17.59
N ALA A 4 7.58 -5.90 -18.92
CA ALA A 4 6.35 -5.91 -19.71
C ALA A 4 5.42 -7.04 -19.28
N PHE A 5 5.99 -8.22 -19.01
CA PHE A 5 5.25 -9.34 -18.46
C PHE A 5 4.60 -9.00 -17.10
N TYR A 6 5.39 -8.58 -16.10
CA TYR A 6 4.83 -8.34 -14.75
C TYR A 6 3.86 -7.16 -14.68
N LEU A 7 4.09 -6.10 -15.45
CA LEU A 7 3.14 -4.98 -15.54
C LEU A 7 1.82 -5.45 -16.16
N LYS A 8 1.84 -6.33 -17.17
CA LYS A 8 0.64 -6.92 -17.75
C LYS A 8 -0.11 -7.80 -16.74
N GLU A 9 0.61 -8.61 -15.98
CA GLU A 9 0.01 -9.45 -14.92
C GLU A 9 -0.67 -8.60 -13.84
N PHE A 10 -0.07 -7.50 -13.42
CA PHE A 10 -0.69 -6.55 -12.49
C PHE A 10 -1.92 -5.86 -13.07
N ASN A 11 -1.87 -5.41 -14.33
CA ASN A 11 -3.04 -4.80 -14.98
C ASN A 11 -4.20 -5.80 -15.06
N THR A 12 -3.92 -7.02 -15.53
CA THR A 12 -4.93 -8.08 -15.67
C THR A 12 -5.55 -8.42 -14.31
N ALA A 13 -4.75 -8.48 -13.25
CA ALA A 13 -5.24 -8.72 -11.89
C ALA A 13 -6.19 -7.61 -11.41
N ILE A 14 -5.90 -6.34 -11.75
CA ILE A 14 -6.73 -5.19 -11.36
C ILE A 14 -8.02 -5.11 -12.18
N GLU A 15 -7.99 -5.42 -13.48
CA GLU A 15 -9.16 -5.39 -14.37
C GLU A 15 -10.30 -6.32 -13.91
N VAL A 16 -9.99 -7.39 -13.18
CA VAL A 16 -11.00 -8.31 -12.62
C VAL A 16 -11.69 -7.74 -11.38
N ILE A 17 -11.10 -6.76 -10.70
CA ILE A 17 -11.71 -6.14 -9.51
C ILE A 17 -12.68 -5.04 -9.99
N PRO A 18 -13.98 -5.12 -9.63
CA PRO A 18 -14.96 -4.11 -10.00
C PRO A 18 -14.52 -2.70 -9.56
N LYS A 19 -14.65 -1.73 -10.46
CA LYS A 19 -14.26 -0.34 -10.22
C LYS A 19 -14.98 0.24 -9.00
N GLU A 20 -16.21 -0.17 -8.75
CA GLU A 20 -17.05 0.26 -7.64
C GLU A 20 -16.43 -0.09 -6.27
N GLU A 21 -15.61 -1.16 -6.19
CA GLU A 21 -14.91 -1.50 -4.96
C GLU A 21 -13.83 -0.48 -4.60
N PHE A 22 -13.11 0.03 -5.60
CA PHE A 22 -12.15 1.12 -5.43
C PHE A 22 -12.86 2.44 -5.10
N GLU A 23 -13.92 2.77 -5.84
CA GLU A 23 -14.69 4.00 -5.63
C GLU A 23 -15.30 4.09 -4.23
N ARG A 24 -15.82 2.97 -3.70
CA ARG A 24 -16.36 2.88 -2.33
C ARG A 24 -15.33 3.24 -1.25
N CYS A 25 -14.05 2.98 -1.51
CA CYS A 25 -12.96 3.31 -0.60
C CYS A 25 -12.22 4.60 -0.99
N SER A 26 -12.65 5.27 -2.07
CA SER A 26 -11.94 6.39 -2.71
C SER A 26 -10.48 6.06 -3.01
N LEU A 27 -10.23 4.85 -3.50
CA LEU A 27 -8.90 4.36 -3.85
C LEU A 27 -8.64 4.51 -5.35
N GLU A 28 -7.40 4.83 -5.68
CA GLU A 28 -6.83 4.87 -7.02
C GLU A 28 -5.71 3.83 -7.14
N VAL A 29 -5.41 3.44 -8.37
CA VAL A 29 -4.37 2.45 -8.69
C VAL A 29 -3.39 3.04 -9.69
N ALA A 30 -2.10 2.79 -9.48
CA ALA A 30 -1.06 3.06 -10.46
C ALA A 30 -0.18 1.81 -10.61
N ILE A 31 0.18 1.47 -11.85
CA ILE A 31 1.06 0.36 -12.19
C ILE A 31 2.20 0.93 -13.04
N ASP A 32 3.43 0.83 -12.55
CA ASP A 32 4.61 1.42 -13.20
C ASP A 32 5.91 0.75 -12.75
N ILE A 33 7.02 1.12 -13.38
CA ILE A 33 8.37 0.75 -12.98
C ILE A 33 8.88 1.73 -11.93
N VAL A 34 9.22 1.22 -10.75
CA VAL A 34 9.69 2.02 -9.62
C VAL A 34 10.92 1.34 -9.03
N LEU A 35 12.06 2.06 -8.96
CA LEU A 35 13.30 1.54 -8.39
C LEU A 35 13.66 0.14 -8.94
N GLU A 36 13.68 0.01 -10.27
CA GLU A 36 13.99 -1.25 -10.96
C GLU A 36 13.05 -2.42 -10.56
N SER A 37 11.82 -2.09 -10.18
CA SER A 37 10.78 -3.06 -9.82
C SER A 37 9.52 -2.77 -10.63
N ALA A 38 8.83 -3.81 -11.09
CA ALA A 38 7.44 -3.68 -11.53
C ALA A 38 6.60 -3.52 -10.27
N ALA A 39 5.83 -2.44 -10.17
CA ALA A 39 5.10 -2.09 -8.96
C ALA A 39 3.65 -1.74 -9.26
N LEU A 40 2.76 -2.25 -8.42
CA LEU A 40 1.36 -1.86 -8.32
C LEU A 40 1.20 -1.08 -7.02
N LYS A 41 0.63 0.12 -7.10
CA LYS A 41 0.32 0.96 -5.94
C LYS A 41 -1.18 1.19 -5.85
N VAL A 42 -1.73 1.05 -4.65
CA VAL A 42 -3.11 1.45 -4.33
C VAL A 42 -3.05 2.56 -3.29
N TYR A 43 -3.68 3.69 -3.58
CA TYR A 43 -3.55 4.88 -2.75
C TYR A 43 -4.87 5.67 -2.74
N LYS A 44 -4.95 6.65 -1.86
CA LYS A 44 -6.03 7.62 -1.81
C LYS A 44 -5.42 9.02 -1.91
N PRO A 45 -5.86 9.89 -2.83
CA PRO A 45 -5.28 11.22 -2.99
C PRO A 45 -5.17 12.00 -1.68
N GLU A 46 -6.17 11.88 -0.79
CA GLU A 46 -6.22 12.58 0.50
C GLU A 46 -5.14 12.12 1.49
N TRP A 47 -4.49 10.99 1.26
CA TRP A 47 -3.34 10.54 2.06
C TRP A 47 -2.02 11.17 1.61
N SER A 48 -2.07 12.14 0.71
CA SER A 48 -0.92 12.86 0.18
C SER A 48 -0.87 14.32 0.65
N GLY A 49 0.34 14.86 0.78
CA GLY A 49 0.59 16.29 0.97
C GLY A 49 0.41 17.14 -0.29
N ASP A 50 0.28 16.50 -1.46
CA ASP A 50 -0.05 17.13 -2.73
C ASP A 50 -1.12 16.29 -3.45
N LEU A 51 -2.32 16.86 -3.59
CA LEU A 51 -3.45 16.22 -4.27
C LEU A 51 -3.28 16.19 -5.79
N LYS A 52 -2.42 17.04 -6.36
CA LYS A 52 -2.17 17.08 -7.81
C LYS A 52 -1.17 16.03 -8.26
N SER A 53 -0.24 15.65 -7.39
CA SER A 53 0.62 14.46 -7.59
C SER A 53 0.74 13.63 -6.31
N PRO A 54 -0.26 12.78 -6.01
CA PRO A 54 -0.30 12.00 -4.78
C PRO A 54 0.89 11.05 -4.58
N LEU A 55 1.34 10.42 -5.67
CA LEU A 55 2.39 9.41 -5.64
C LEU A 55 3.81 10.00 -5.64
N ASP A 56 3.98 11.27 -6.04
CA ASP A 56 5.28 11.97 -6.00
C ASP A 56 5.42 12.88 -4.78
N ALA A 57 4.33 13.15 -4.07
CA ALA A 57 4.33 14.03 -2.91
C ALA A 57 5.31 13.56 -1.82
N THR A 58 6.01 14.51 -1.20
CA THR A 58 6.99 14.20 -0.14
C THR A 58 6.38 13.40 1.01
N GLY A 59 5.20 13.82 1.48
CA GLY A 59 4.41 13.12 2.48
C GLY A 59 3.27 12.36 1.81
N ARG A 60 3.23 11.04 1.94
CA ARG A 60 2.22 10.20 1.29
C ARG A 60 2.08 8.83 1.95
N ILE A 61 0.90 8.23 1.85
CA ILE A 61 0.63 6.86 2.28
C ILE A 61 0.07 6.08 1.10
N PHE A 62 0.57 4.87 0.87
CA PHE A 62 0.09 3.98 -0.18
C PHE A 62 0.38 2.51 0.16
N PHE A 63 -0.45 1.62 -0.37
CA PHE A 63 -0.17 0.20 -0.43
C PHE A 63 0.61 -0.11 -1.71
N SER A 64 1.59 -1.01 -1.63
CA SER A 64 2.41 -1.41 -2.78
C SER A 64 2.52 -2.93 -2.84
N ILE A 65 2.49 -3.47 -4.05
CA ILE A 65 2.92 -4.82 -4.41
C ILE A 65 4.04 -4.66 -5.44
N TRP A 66 5.14 -5.39 -5.32
CA TRP A 66 6.23 -5.27 -6.29
C TRP A 66 7.00 -6.58 -6.54
N ILE A 67 7.59 -6.64 -7.73
CA ILE A 67 8.48 -7.70 -8.18
C ILE A 67 9.74 -7.04 -8.74
N SER A 68 10.90 -7.59 -8.40
CA SER A 68 12.21 -7.15 -8.89
C SER A 68 13.07 -8.37 -9.24
N ASP A 69 14.22 -8.16 -9.89
CA ASP A 69 15.17 -9.25 -10.14
C ASP A 69 15.60 -9.98 -8.85
N GLN A 70 15.68 -9.25 -7.72
CA GLN A 70 15.97 -9.86 -6.42
C GLN A 70 14.79 -10.70 -5.91
N SER A 71 13.55 -10.18 -6.01
CA SER A 71 12.38 -10.92 -5.52
C SER A 71 12.11 -12.17 -6.37
N ILE A 72 12.43 -12.14 -7.67
CA ILE A 72 12.37 -13.31 -8.55
C ILE A 72 13.33 -14.41 -8.09
N LYS A 73 14.58 -14.05 -7.78
CA LYS A 73 15.57 -15.01 -7.24
C LYS A 73 15.12 -15.64 -5.92
N GLU A 74 14.40 -14.86 -5.10
CA GLU A 74 13.85 -15.31 -3.83
C GLU A 74 12.53 -16.08 -3.97
N GLY A 75 11.92 -16.10 -5.16
CA GLY A 75 10.61 -16.69 -5.39
C GLY A 75 9.49 -15.95 -4.66
N LYS A 76 9.57 -14.60 -4.57
CA LYS A 76 8.65 -13.77 -3.77
C LYS A 76 8.03 -12.63 -4.56
N VAL A 77 6.77 -12.36 -4.23
CA VAL A 77 6.10 -11.08 -4.48
C VAL A 77 6.00 -10.34 -3.15
N TYR A 78 6.62 -9.17 -3.07
CA TYR A 78 6.59 -8.38 -1.86
C TYR A 78 5.40 -7.42 -1.85
N TYR A 79 4.92 -7.10 -0.66
CA TYR A 79 3.91 -6.08 -0.48
C TYR A 79 4.12 -5.31 0.82
N ASN A 80 3.68 -4.05 0.87
CA ASN A 80 3.75 -3.22 2.07
C ASN A 80 2.71 -2.09 2.09
N ILE A 81 2.53 -1.47 3.25
CA ILE A 81 1.88 -0.17 3.37
C ILE A 81 2.95 0.82 3.82
N HIS A 82 3.29 1.76 2.94
CA HIS A 82 4.25 2.82 3.21
C HIS A 82 3.55 4.07 3.73
N ALA A 83 4.17 4.73 4.71
CA ALA A 83 3.74 6.01 5.27
C ALA A 83 4.91 7.00 5.25
N LEU A 84 5.26 7.46 4.05
CA LEU A 84 6.42 8.32 3.82
C LEU A 84 6.18 9.70 4.40
N LYS A 85 7.09 10.14 5.28
CA LYS A 85 7.17 11.51 5.83
C LYS A 85 5.81 12.13 6.23
N VAL A 86 4.92 11.35 6.87
CA VAL A 86 3.57 11.81 7.28
C VAL A 86 3.53 13.09 8.11
N ARG A 87 4.63 13.42 8.81
CA ARG A 87 4.82 14.72 9.50
C ARG A 87 4.74 15.95 8.58
N THR A 88 4.87 15.76 7.27
CA THR A 88 4.82 16.84 6.25
C THR A 88 3.40 17.11 5.73
N LEU A 89 2.41 16.30 6.15
CA LEU A 89 1.01 16.53 5.80
C LEU A 89 0.51 17.78 6.55
N LYS A 90 0.33 18.89 5.83
CA LYS A 90 0.12 20.24 6.40
C LYS A 90 -1.07 20.34 7.37
N ASN A 91 -2.13 19.55 7.11
CA ASN A 91 -3.38 19.57 7.87
C ASN A 91 -3.36 18.75 9.16
N TYR A 92 -2.21 18.15 9.49
CA TYR A 92 -2.11 17.24 10.62
C TYR A 92 -0.90 17.57 11.50
N SER A 93 -0.97 17.21 12.78
CA SER A 93 0.13 17.27 13.73
C SER A 93 0.58 15.85 14.10
N ILE A 94 1.34 15.21 13.20
CA ILE A 94 1.64 13.77 13.26
C ILE A 94 3.12 13.55 13.60
N SER A 95 3.39 12.63 14.54
CA SER A 95 4.70 11.97 14.62
C SER A 95 4.67 10.64 13.87
N SER A 96 5.66 10.37 13.02
CA SER A 96 5.66 9.13 12.22
C SER A 96 5.66 7.87 13.09
N ARG A 97 6.37 7.89 14.22
CA ARG A 97 6.42 6.76 15.16
C ARG A 97 5.06 6.47 15.79
N LYS A 98 4.37 7.51 16.29
CA LYS A 98 3.07 7.33 16.92
C LYS A 98 2.00 6.92 15.90
N PHE A 99 2.01 7.52 14.71
CA PHE A 99 1.12 7.12 13.62
C PHE A 99 1.28 5.64 13.26
N ALA A 100 2.53 5.17 13.11
CA ALA A 100 2.80 3.77 12.82
C ALA A 100 2.33 2.84 13.93
N GLN A 101 2.54 3.21 15.20
CA GLN A 101 2.07 2.42 16.33
C GLN A 101 0.55 2.36 16.40
N ASP A 102 -0.14 3.49 16.24
CA ASP A 102 -1.60 3.56 16.30
C ASP A 102 -2.24 2.75 15.16
N PHE A 103 -1.68 2.83 13.95
CA PHE A 103 -2.07 1.94 12.85
C PHE A 103 -1.89 0.46 13.20
N ARG A 104 -0.73 0.07 13.74
CA ARG A 104 -0.42 -1.34 14.07
C ARG A 104 -1.34 -1.89 15.15
N ASN A 105 -1.70 -1.06 16.14
CA ASN A 105 -2.64 -1.43 17.19
C ASN A 105 -4.03 -1.76 16.62
N GLU A 106 -4.49 -1.06 15.58
CA GLU A 106 -5.73 -1.39 14.88
C GLU A 106 -5.55 -2.58 13.92
N PHE A 107 -4.42 -2.66 13.22
CA PHE A 107 -4.11 -3.68 12.22
C PHE A 107 -4.00 -5.10 12.80
N VAL A 108 -3.65 -5.26 14.08
CA VAL A 108 -3.48 -6.58 14.74
C VAL A 108 -4.68 -7.51 14.53
N LYS A 109 -5.91 -6.96 14.43
CA LYS A 109 -7.15 -7.71 14.19
C LYS A 109 -7.20 -8.37 12.82
N TYR A 110 -6.50 -7.80 11.85
CA TYR A 110 -6.45 -8.23 10.46
C TYR A 110 -5.18 -9.00 10.12
N GLN A 111 -4.14 -8.97 10.98
CA GLN A 111 -2.81 -9.49 10.70
C GLN A 111 -2.80 -10.94 10.20
N LYS A 112 -3.69 -11.79 10.73
CA LYS A 112 -3.83 -13.20 10.33
C LYS A 112 -4.26 -13.40 8.86
N ASP A 113 -4.86 -12.39 8.23
CA ASP A 113 -5.32 -12.46 6.84
C ASP A 113 -4.20 -12.14 5.84
N TRP A 114 -3.02 -11.72 6.34
CA TRP A 114 -1.89 -11.25 5.53
C TRP A 114 -0.72 -12.26 5.57
N PRO A 115 -0.39 -12.92 4.44
CA PRO A 115 0.64 -13.95 4.41
C PRO A 115 2.04 -13.39 4.71
N ASN A 116 2.79 -14.04 5.62
CA ASN A 116 4.16 -13.67 5.97
C ASN A 116 4.35 -12.19 6.36
N VAL A 117 3.31 -11.56 6.92
CA VAL A 117 3.37 -10.15 7.32
C VAL A 117 4.17 -9.97 8.61
N SER A 118 4.96 -8.91 8.66
CA SER A 118 5.56 -8.37 9.87
C SER A 118 5.22 -6.88 10.01
N VAL A 119 5.20 -6.42 11.25
CA VAL A 119 5.04 -5.01 11.64
C VAL A 119 6.30 -4.46 12.31
N GLU A 120 7.37 -5.26 12.41
CA GLU A 120 8.64 -4.91 13.04
C GLU A 120 9.54 -4.08 12.12
N TYR A 121 8.98 -3.00 11.58
CA TYR A 121 9.67 -2.09 10.67
C TYR A 121 9.75 -0.68 11.24
N GLY A 122 10.61 0.15 10.64
CA GLY A 122 10.67 1.57 10.92
C GLY A 122 9.33 2.29 10.67
N PRO A 123 9.19 3.54 11.14
CA PRO A 123 7.91 4.27 11.13
C PRO A 123 7.40 4.65 9.72
N LEU A 124 8.19 4.40 8.67
CA LEU A 124 7.82 4.66 7.27
C LEU A 124 7.17 3.44 6.60
N THR A 125 7.16 2.29 7.27
CA THR A 125 6.57 1.04 6.78
C THR A 125 5.64 0.53 7.86
N LEU A 126 4.33 0.66 7.63
CA LEU A 126 3.32 0.29 8.62
C LEU A 126 3.27 -1.22 8.82
N MET A 127 3.35 -1.95 7.71
CA MET A 127 3.48 -3.41 7.63
C MET A 127 4.15 -3.79 6.30
N GLN A 128 4.78 -4.95 6.26
CA GLN A 128 5.34 -5.53 5.04
C GLN A 128 5.30 -7.05 5.13
N GLY A 129 5.09 -7.72 4.01
CA GLY A 129 5.10 -9.17 3.91
C GLY A 129 5.40 -9.62 2.49
N TRP A 130 5.18 -10.91 2.23
CA TRP A 130 5.39 -11.49 0.92
C TRP A 130 4.49 -12.71 0.69
N VAL A 131 4.28 -13.05 -0.57
CA VAL A 131 3.65 -14.31 -1.03
C VAL A 131 4.60 -14.99 -2.01
N ASP A 132 4.42 -16.29 -2.21
CA ASP A 132 5.19 -17.03 -3.22
C ASP A 132 4.94 -16.43 -4.61
N LEU A 133 6.02 -16.21 -5.36
CA LEU A 133 5.95 -15.90 -6.78
C LEU A 133 5.79 -17.20 -7.57
N LYS A 134 4.54 -17.56 -7.86
CA LYS A 134 4.19 -18.61 -8.82
C LYS A 134 3.36 -17.98 -9.93
N ILE A 135 3.77 -18.17 -11.17
CA ILE A 135 3.14 -17.48 -12.31
C ILE A 135 1.67 -17.89 -12.44
N GLU A 136 1.35 -19.14 -12.11
CA GLU A 136 0.01 -19.72 -12.21
C GLU A 136 -1.01 -19.06 -11.27
N ASN A 137 -0.55 -18.45 -10.17
CA ASN A 137 -1.42 -17.82 -9.16
C ASN A 137 -1.09 -16.34 -8.89
N LEU A 138 -0.22 -15.74 -9.69
CA LEU A 138 0.25 -14.36 -9.47
C LEU A 138 -0.93 -13.37 -9.45
N GLN A 139 -1.82 -13.46 -10.44
CA GLN A 139 -2.97 -12.58 -10.53
C GLN A 139 -3.93 -12.75 -9.34
N GLU A 140 -4.22 -14.00 -8.95
CA GLU A 140 -5.07 -14.30 -7.78
C GLU A 140 -4.46 -13.75 -6.48
N ASN A 141 -3.15 -13.92 -6.30
CA ASN A 141 -2.44 -13.40 -5.14
C ASN A 141 -2.51 -11.87 -5.09
N VAL A 142 -2.27 -11.19 -6.22
CA VAL A 142 -2.39 -9.72 -6.32
C VAL A 142 -3.82 -9.27 -5.99
N GLN A 143 -4.83 -9.92 -6.57
CA GLN A 143 -6.24 -9.62 -6.30
C GLN A 143 -6.57 -9.78 -4.81
N LYS A 144 -6.13 -10.87 -4.19
CA LYS A 144 -6.35 -11.15 -2.76
C LYS A 144 -5.68 -10.09 -1.88
N LEU A 145 -4.46 -9.69 -2.20
CA LEU A 145 -3.73 -8.63 -1.49
C LEU A 145 -4.45 -7.28 -1.60
N VAL A 146 -4.93 -6.89 -2.77
CA VAL A 146 -5.71 -5.64 -2.97
C VAL A 146 -7.04 -5.69 -2.21
N ARG A 147 -7.76 -6.81 -2.27
CA ARG A 147 -9.02 -6.99 -1.50
C ARG A 147 -8.79 -6.98 0.00
N ASN A 148 -7.67 -7.53 0.47
CA ASN A 148 -7.26 -7.40 1.87
C ASN A 148 -6.94 -5.94 2.23
N PHE A 149 -6.32 -5.19 1.32
CA PHE A 149 -6.07 -3.78 1.52
C PHE A 149 -7.36 -2.97 1.67
N PHE A 150 -8.42 -3.27 0.90
CA PHE A 150 -9.73 -2.61 1.08
C PHE A 150 -10.23 -2.71 2.52
N LYS A 151 -10.09 -3.87 3.17
CA LYS A 151 -10.54 -4.09 4.56
C LYS A 151 -9.81 -3.21 5.58
N VAL A 152 -8.54 -2.89 5.33
CA VAL A 152 -7.67 -2.15 6.26
C VAL A 152 -7.46 -0.69 5.86
N SER A 153 -7.83 -0.29 4.65
CA SER A 153 -7.70 1.09 4.14
C SER A 153 -8.30 2.13 5.09
N SER A 154 -9.48 1.83 5.63
CA SER A 154 -10.19 2.69 6.60
C SER A 154 -9.45 2.90 7.93
N ILE A 155 -8.48 2.03 8.29
CA ILE A 155 -7.61 2.24 9.45
C ILE A 155 -6.77 3.50 9.24
N ILE A 156 -6.26 3.72 8.01
CA ILE A 156 -5.44 4.90 7.69
C ILE A 156 -6.26 6.18 7.93
N ASP A 157 -7.49 6.22 7.43
CA ASP A 157 -8.41 7.36 7.62
C ASP A 157 -8.70 7.61 9.10
N ARG A 158 -9.04 6.55 9.85
CA ARG A 158 -9.33 6.66 11.30
C ARG A 158 -8.14 7.15 12.11
N VAL A 159 -6.94 6.62 11.83
CA VAL A 159 -5.72 7.04 12.53
C VAL A 159 -5.36 8.47 12.15
N LEU A 160 -5.41 8.85 10.86
CA LEU A 160 -5.16 10.22 10.42
C LEU A 160 -6.10 11.22 11.10
N ALA A 161 -7.38 10.87 11.27
CA ALA A 161 -8.38 11.73 11.91
C ALA A 161 -8.00 12.13 13.34
N GLN A 162 -7.29 11.28 14.09
CA GLN A 162 -6.83 11.55 15.46
C GLN A 162 -5.79 12.69 15.52
N TYR A 163 -5.16 13.03 14.39
CA TYR A 163 -4.11 14.03 14.29
C TYR A 163 -4.50 15.27 13.50
N LYS A 164 -5.75 15.34 13.05
CA LYS A 164 -6.24 16.49 12.29
C LYS A 164 -6.13 17.72 13.18
N LYS A 165 -5.52 18.78 12.66
CA LYS A 165 -5.51 20.06 13.38
C LYS A 165 -6.94 20.55 13.46
N ASP A 166 -7.39 20.90 14.66
CA ASP A 166 -8.64 21.64 14.80
C ASP A 166 -8.54 22.92 13.97
N LYS A 167 -9.63 23.28 13.27
CA LYS A 167 -9.71 24.60 12.66
C LYS A 167 -9.76 25.60 13.81
N ILE A 168 -8.62 26.21 14.12
CA ILE A 168 -8.57 27.48 14.88
C ILE A 168 -9.12 28.57 13.96
#